data_AF-A0A6V7V1Y0-F1
#
_entry.id   AF-A0A6V7V1Y0-F1
#
_cell.length_a   1.000
_cell.length_b   1.000
_cell.length_c   1.000
_cell.angle_alpha   90.00
_cell.angle_beta   90.00
_cell.angle_gamma   90.00
#
_symmetry.space_group_name_H-M   'P 1'
#
loop_
_entity.id
_entity.type
_entity.pdbx_description
1 polymer ?
#
loop_
_entity_poly.entity_id
_entity_poly.type
_entity_poly.pdbx_seq_one_letter_code
_entity_poly.pdbx_strand_id
1 'polypeptide(L)'
;MEEANERYYLLEKESTEINKSDILNILSISLYKQGNLKRALIINDKLIELDPLYPNATNNSKLYEQELLANGVNEEDFRLNIPPLNNTRMSSVYEELCRGENEINVTEISKLYCYYKMDRPFLRLAPIKVEIIRFEPLAVIFRNVIYDEEIEIMQNISLPRLQRFASLDHFTQKITFNENQTSSLFDFK
;
A
#
# COMPACT_ATOMS: atom_id res chain seq x y z
N MET A 1 -19.68 3.75 -14.17
CA MET A 1 -20.63 2.85 -13.48
C MET A 1 -20.64 1.46 -14.12
N GLU A 2 -20.65 1.37 -15.45
CA GLU A 2 -20.53 0.09 -16.20
C GLU A 2 -19.22 -0.64 -15.93
N GLU A 3 -18.07 0.05 -15.91
CA GLU A 3 -16.76 -0.56 -15.61
C GLU A 3 -16.68 -1.13 -14.17
N ALA A 4 -17.32 -0.47 -13.21
CA ALA A 4 -17.41 -0.96 -11.83
C ALA A 4 -18.28 -2.23 -11.73
N ASN A 5 -19.34 -2.30 -12.54
CA ASN A 5 -20.19 -3.48 -12.65
C ASN A 5 -19.50 -4.63 -13.40
N GLU A 6 -18.70 -4.35 -14.43
CA GLU A 6 -17.89 -5.39 -15.09
C GLU A 6 -16.80 -5.95 -14.16
N ARG A 7 -16.14 -5.09 -13.38
CA ARG A 7 -15.18 -5.53 -12.35
C ARG A 7 -15.87 -6.35 -11.26
N TYR A 8 -17.07 -5.96 -10.83
CA TYR A 8 -17.89 -6.74 -9.89
C TYR A 8 -18.25 -8.13 -10.46
N TYR A 9 -18.68 -8.20 -11.72
CA TYR A 9 -19.00 -9.46 -12.40
C TYR A 9 -17.79 -10.38 -12.66
N LEU A 10 -16.60 -9.81 -12.87
CA LEU A 10 -15.35 -10.58 -12.97
C LEU A 10 -14.90 -11.14 -11.61
N LEU A 11 -15.11 -10.39 -10.52
CA LEU A 11 -14.86 -10.85 -9.14
C LEU A 11 -15.82 -11.97 -8.71
N GLU A 12 -17.09 -11.93 -9.13
CA GLU A 12 -18.04 -13.04 -8.88
C GLU A 12 -17.69 -14.32 -9.66
N LYS A 13 -17.05 -14.20 -10.83
CA LYS A 13 -16.55 -15.35 -11.61
C LYS A 13 -15.27 -15.97 -11.02
N GLU A 14 -14.53 -15.21 -10.22
CA GLU A 14 -13.48 -15.68 -9.30
C GLU A 14 -14.05 -15.89 -7.88
N SER A 15 -15.30 -16.33 -7.74
CA SER A 15 -15.75 -16.90 -6.47
C SER A 15 -15.06 -18.26 -6.26
N THR A 16 -13.78 -18.23 -5.92
CA THR A 16 -13.27 -19.19 -4.94
C THR A 16 -14.18 -18.98 -3.73
N GLU A 17 -15.08 -19.93 -3.44
CA GLU A 17 -15.81 -19.93 -2.17
C GLU A 17 -14.75 -19.71 -1.09
N ILE A 18 -14.76 -18.52 -0.46
CA ILE A 18 -13.78 -18.18 0.55
C ILE A 18 -14.06 -19.13 1.71
N ASN A 19 -13.27 -20.19 1.78
CA ASN A 19 -13.51 -21.25 2.72
C ASN A 19 -13.20 -20.74 4.13
N LYS A 20 -13.90 -21.28 5.11
CA LYS A 20 -13.69 -20.91 6.51
C LYS A 20 -12.23 -21.08 6.94
N SER A 21 -11.52 -22.07 6.39
CA SER A 21 -10.08 -22.26 6.57
C SER A 21 -9.26 -21.06 6.11
N ASP A 22 -9.57 -20.51 4.92
CA ASP A 22 -8.84 -19.36 4.37
C ASP A 22 -9.07 -18.10 5.20
N ILE A 23 -10.29 -17.90 5.70
CA ILE A 23 -10.61 -16.79 6.62
C ILE A 23 -9.80 -16.93 7.92
N LEU A 24 -9.76 -18.13 8.51
CA LEU A 24 -9.01 -18.38 9.73
C LEU A 24 -7.50 -18.19 9.52
N ASN A 25 -6.97 -18.62 8.37
CA ASN A 25 -5.56 -18.42 8.03
C ASN A 25 -5.21 -16.93 7.90
N ILE A 26 -6.01 -16.17 7.13
CA ILE A 26 -5.81 -14.72 6.97
C ILE A 26 -5.92 -14.01 8.33
N LEU A 27 -6.91 -14.38 9.16
CA LEU A 27 -7.11 -13.79 10.48
C LEU A 27 -5.94 -14.11 11.43
N SER A 28 -5.48 -15.36 11.45
CA SER A 28 -4.32 -15.82 12.22
C SER A 28 -3.07 -15.00 11.87
N ILE A 29 -2.74 -14.91 10.58
CA ILE A 29 -1.58 -14.16 10.09
C ILE A 29 -1.73 -12.65 10.42
N SER A 30 -2.92 -12.09 10.25
CA SER A 30 -3.18 -10.68 10.53
C SER A 30 -2.98 -10.34 12.01
N LEU A 31 -3.51 -11.19 12.91
CA LEU A 31 -3.33 -11.01 14.35
C LEU A 31 -1.86 -11.15 14.76
N TYR A 32 -1.13 -12.09 14.15
CA TYR A 32 0.31 -12.24 14.34
C TYR A 32 1.06 -10.97 13.94
N LYS A 33 0.78 -10.43 12.74
CA LYS A 33 1.40 -9.18 12.25
C LYS A 33 1.06 -7.96 13.10
N GLN A 34 -0.09 -7.97 13.78
CA GLN A 34 -0.50 -6.93 14.72
C GLN A 34 0.10 -7.12 16.14
N GLY A 35 0.92 -8.16 16.36
CA GLY A 35 1.52 -8.46 17.66
C GLY A 35 0.56 -9.17 18.64
N ASN A 36 -0.63 -9.57 18.21
CA ASN A 36 -1.58 -10.32 19.02
C ASN A 36 -1.27 -11.84 19.02
N LEU A 37 -0.05 -12.20 19.44
CA LEU A 37 0.52 -13.56 19.32
C LEU A 37 -0.36 -14.67 19.90
N LYS A 38 -0.80 -14.54 21.17
CA LYS A 38 -1.66 -15.56 21.81
C LYS A 38 -2.97 -15.78 21.05
N ARG A 39 -3.58 -14.71 20.52
CA ARG A 39 -4.80 -14.84 19.70
C ARG A 39 -4.51 -15.47 18.36
N ALA A 40 -3.42 -15.09 17.70
CA ALA A 40 -3.00 -15.67 16.43
C ALA A 40 -2.85 -17.19 16.57
N LEU A 41 -2.20 -17.66 17.64
CA LEU A 41 -2.06 -19.08 17.96
C LEU A 41 -3.42 -19.78 18.12
N ILE A 42 -4.35 -19.20 18.89
CA ILE A 42 -5.69 -19.78 19.09
C ILE A 42 -6.49 -19.87 17.78
N ILE A 43 -6.42 -18.84 16.92
CA ILE A 43 -7.08 -18.87 15.61
C ILE A 43 -6.43 -19.92 14.71
N ASN A 44 -5.11 -20.07 14.77
CA ASN A 44 -4.37 -21.06 14.01
C ASN A 44 -4.65 -22.50 14.50
N ASP A 45 -4.82 -22.70 15.81
CA ASP A 45 -5.24 -24.00 16.35
C ASP A 45 -6.64 -24.38 15.83
N LYS A 46 -7.58 -23.42 15.79
CA LYS A 46 -8.92 -23.63 15.18
C LYS A 46 -8.85 -23.95 13.68
N LEU A 47 -7.87 -23.39 12.97
CA LEU A 47 -7.61 -23.72 11.58
C LEU A 47 -7.15 -25.18 11.44
N ILE A 48 -6.19 -25.62 12.26
CA ILE A 48 -5.68 -26.99 12.26
C ILE A 48 -6.77 -28.00 12.67
N GLU A 49 -7.63 -27.65 13.63
CA GLU A 49 -8.79 -28.47 14.02
C GLU A 49 -9.77 -28.67 12.86
N LEU A 50 -9.98 -27.62 12.05
CA LEU A 50 -10.93 -27.63 10.94
C LEU A 50 -10.35 -28.29 9.68
N ASP A 51 -9.06 -28.04 9.40
CA ASP A 51 -8.32 -28.61 8.29
C ASP A 51 -6.88 -28.94 8.73
N PRO A 52 -6.63 -30.17 9.22
CA PRO A 52 -5.30 -30.59 9.69
C PRO A 52 -4.23 -30.62 8.59
N LEU A 53 -4.64 -30.65 7.32
CA LEU A 53 -3.74 -30.67 6.16
C LEU A 53 -3.55 -29.28 5.55
N TYR A 54 -4.09 -28.23 6.18
CA TYR A 54 -3.97 -26.86 5.67
C TYR A 54 -2.48 -26.45 5.56
N PRO A 55 -2.04 -25.95 4.39
CA PRO A 55 -0.64 -25.63 4.17
C PRO A 55 -0.09 -24.64 5.20
N ASN A 56 1.09 -24.94 5.72
CA ASN A 56 1.84 -24.09 6.67
C ASN A 56 1.17 -23.81 8.03
N ALA A 57 -0.04 -24.31 8.31
CA ALA A 57 -0.71 -24.06 9.59
C ALA A 57 0.14 -24.55 10.78
N THR A 58 0.69 -25.76 10.70
CA THR A 58 1.58 -26.31 11.73
C THR A 58 2.90 -25.54 11.88
N ASN A 59 3.44 -25.01 10.77
CA ASN A 59 4.63 -24.16 10.80
C ASN A 59 4.33 -22.80 11.45
N ASN A 60 3.16 -22.22 11.18
CA ASN A 60 2.71 -20.98 11.80
C ASN A 60 2.55 -21.15 13.32
N SER A 61 1.97 -22.25 13.81
CA SER A 61 1.88 -22.51 15.25
C SER A 61 3.26 -22.54 15.91
N LYS A 62 4.23 -23.25 15.31
CA LYS A 62 5.61 -23.28 15.81
C LYS A 62 6.25 -21.90 15.82
N LEU A 63 6.05 -21.10 14.78
CA LEU A 63 6.55 -19.73 14.68
C LEU A 63 5.98 -18.86 15.81
N TYR A 64 4.68 -18.91 16.04
CA TYR A 64 4.02 -18.10 17.06
C TYR A 64 4.45 -18.52 18.47
N GLU A 65 4.58 -19.82 18.73
CA GLU A 65 5.07 -20.36 20.01
C GLU A 65 6.53 -19.95 20.27
N GLN A 66 7.39 -20.00 19.26
CA GLN A 66 8.79 -19.53 19.37
C GLN A 66 8.88 -18.03 19.69
N GLU A 67 8.05 -17.19 19.06
CA GLU A 67 8.01 -15.77 19.39
C GLU A 67 7.44 -15.49 20.79
N LEU A 68 6.46 -16.28 21.25
CA LEU A 68 5.97 -16.19 22.63
C LEU A 68 7.07 -16.51 23.64
N LEU A 69 7.88 -17.56 23.40
CA LEU A 69 9.04 -17.88 24.23
C LEU A 69 10.08 -16.76 24.21
N ALA A 70 10.38 -16.20 23.03
CA ALA A 70 11.32 -15.09 22.89
C ALA A 70 10.85 -13.84 23.66
N ASN A 71 9.53 -13.63 23.77
CA ASN A 71 8.93 -12.57 24.58
C ASN A 71 8.81 -12.93 26.08
N GLY A 72 9.36 -14.06 26.53
CA GLY A 72 9.37 -14.47 27.93
C GLY A 72 8.06 -15.07 28.43
N VAL A 73 7.18 -15.51 27.54
CA VAL A 73 5.93 -16.20 27.91
C VAL A 73 6.23 -17.69 28.11
N ASN A 74 5.77 -18.26 29.22
CA ASN A 74 5.90 -19.70 29.49
C ASN A 74 4.95 -20.52 28.61
N GLU A 75 5.33 -21.75 28.26
CA GLU A 75 4.55 -22.65 27.39
C GLU A 75 3.12 -22.90 27.90
N GLU A 76 2.97 -23.05 29.21
CA GLU A 76 1.68 -23.25 29.88
C GLU A 76 0.72 -22.08 29.66
N ASP A 77 1.25 -20.88 29.41
CA ASP A 77 0.49 -19.64 29.30
C ASP A 77 0.18 -19.24 27.84
N PHE A 78 0.63 -20.00 26.83
CA PHE A 78 0.44 -19.65 25.41
C PHE A 78 -1.04 -19.50 25.03
N ARG A 79 -1.89 -20.38 25.56
CA ARG A 79 -3.32 -20.45 25.26
C ARG A 79 -4.18 -19.91 26.41
N LEU A 80 -3.54 -19.45 27.48
CA LEU A 80 -4.19 -18.90 28.68
C LEU A 80 -3.92 -17.41 28.78
N ASN A 81 -4.64 -16.74 29.70
CA ASN A 81 -4.48 -15.31 30.01
C ASN A 81 -4.33 -14.45 28.75
N ILE A 82 -5.30 -14.56 27.84
CA ILE A 82 -5.27 -13.88 26.55
C ILE A 82 -5.45 -12.38 26.81
N PRO A 83 -4.45 -11.52 26.51
CA PRO A 83 -4.56 -10.08 26.73
C PRO A 83 -5.71 -9.49 25.91
N PRO A 84 -6.25 -8.29 26.22
CA PRO A 84 -7.23 -7.63 25.37
C PRO A 84 -6.71 -7.42 23.94
N LEU A 85 -7.61 -7.26 22.97
CA LEU A 85 -7.23 -7.12 21.55
C LEU A 85 -6.55 -5.78 21.37
N ASN A 86 -5.26 -5.83 21.04
CA ASN A 86 -4.50 -4.62 20.76
C ASN A 86 -4.48 -4.38 19.26
N ASN A 87 -5.48 -3.65 18.78
CA ASN A 87 -5.53 -3.16 17.40
C ASN A 87 -5.20 -1.67 17.38
N THR A 88 -4.11 -1.28 18.05
CA THR A 88 -3.62 0.09 17.87
C THR A 88 -3.18 0.22 16.43
N ARG A 89 -3.99 0.94 15.65
CA ARG A 89 -3.57 1.39 14.33
C ARG A 89 -2.41 2.35 14.58
N MET A 90 -1.21 1.92 14.22
CA MET A 90 -0.06 2.80 14.23
C MET A 90 -0.34 3.84 13.16
N SER A 91 -0.76 5.05 13.56
CA SER A 91 -0.84 6.18 12.63
C SER A 91 0.58 6.38 12.13
N SER A 92 0.83 5.97 10.89
CA SER A 92 2.12 6.25 10.29
C SER A 92 2.08 7.70 9.84
N VAL A 93 3.23 8.40 9.97
CA VAL A 93 3.41 9.74 9.40
C VAL A 93 2.96 9.78 7.93
N TYR A 94 3.11 8.67 7.21
CA TYR A 94 2.61 8.50 5.85
C TYR A 94 1.07 8.63 5.75
N GLU A 95 0.31 7.98 6.63
CA GLU A 95 -1.16 8.09 6.63
C GLU A 95 -1.64 9.52 6.95
N GLU A 96 -0.97 10.20 7.87
CA GLU A 96 -1.26 11.59 8.25
C GLU A 96 -1.00 12.54 7.05
N LEU A 97 0.08 12.31 6.32
CA LEU A 97 0.39 13.01 5.07
C LEU A 97 -0.67 12.75 3.99
N CYS A 98 -1.11 11.50 3.82
CA CYS A 98 -2.16 11.16 2.85
C CYS A 98 -3.52 11.79 3.17
N ARG A 99 -3.83 12.00 4.47
CA ARG A 99 -5.06 12.67 4.91
C ARG A 99 -4.96 14.21 4.87
N GLY A 100 -3.76 14.76 4.66
CA GLY A 100 -3.53 16.20 4.70
C GLY A 100 -3.64 16.80 6.11
N GLU A 101 -3.42 15.99 7.15
CA GLU A 101 -3.51 16.42 8.56
C GLU A 101 -2.32 17.31 8.99
N ASN A 102 -1.27 17.36 8.16
CA ASN A 102 -0.09 18.19 8.41
C ASN A 102 -0.33 19.62 7.90
N GLU A 103 -0.48 20.56 8.84
CA GLU A 103 -0.56 21.98 8.52
C GLU A 103 0.80 22.51 8.06
N ILE A 104 0.86 22.99 6.81
CA ILE A 104 2.05 23.68 6.30
C ILE A 104 2.06 25.09 6.90
N ASN A 105 3.23 25.53 7.37
CA ASN A 105 3.36 26.85 7.98
C ASN A 105 2.97 27.95 6.98
N VAL A 106 2.02 28.83 7.36
CA VAL A 106 1.52 29.94 6.53
C VAL A 106 2.66 30.84 6.03
N THR A 107 3.74 30.99 6.82
CA THR A 107 4.91 31.76 6.39
C THR A 107 5.68 31.13 5.23
N GLU A 108 5.60 29.81 5.07
CA GLU A 108 6.21 29.11 3.94
C GLU A 108 5.32 29.18 2.70
N ILE A 109 4.00 29.01 2.87
CA ILE A 109 3.02 29.12 1.78
C ILE A 109 3.06 30.53 1.17
N SER A 110 3.18 31.57 1.98
CA SER A 110 3.22 32.96 1.48
C SER A 110 4.45 33.29 0.62
N LYS A 111 5.50 32.46 0.67
CA LYS A 111 6.67 32.60 -0.21
C LYS A 111 6.45 31.96 -1.58
N LEU A 112 5.46 31.09 -1.73
CA LEU A 112 5.17 30.40 -2.98
C LEU A 112 4.63 31.40 -4.00
N TYR A 113 5.08 31.29 -5.25
CA TYR A 113 4.63 32.18 -6.31
C TYR A 113 4.64 31.48 -7.67
N CYS A 114 3.83 32.04 -8.57
CA CYS A 114 3.80 31.65 -9.98
C CYS A 114 4.59 32.66 -10.81
N TYR A 115 5.29 32.18 -11.83
CA TYR A 115 6.02 33.04 -12.76
C TYR A 115 6.07 32.45 -14.16
N TYR A 116 6.36 33.31 -15.13
CA TYR A 116 6.60 32.90 -16.51
C TYR A 116 8.09 32.66 -16.73
N LYS A 117 8.44 31.43 -17.10
CA LYS A 117 9.82 31.09 -17.46
C LYS A 117 10.11 31.53 -18.89
N MET A 118 11.05 32.48 -19.03
CA MET A 118 11.43 33.13 -20.30
C MET A 118 12.95 33.19 -20.49
N ASP A 119 13.69 32.21 -19.93
CA ASP A 119 15.16 32.18 -19.90
C ASP A 119 15.81 31.84 -21.25
N ARG A 120 15.02 31.47 -22.27
CA ARG A 120 15.48 31.18 -23.64
C ARG A 120 14.80 32.08 -24.67
N PRO A 121 15.45 32.40 -25.81
CA PRO A 121 14.87 33.27 -26.84
C PRO A 121 13.48 32.85 -27.31
N PHE A 122 13.26 31.55 -27.53
CA PHE A 122 11.95 31.01 -27.90
C PHE A 122 10.88 31.19 -26.81
N LEU A 123 11.26 31.04 -25.54
CA LEU A 123 10.34 31.18 -24.41
C LEU A 123 9.92 32.64 -24.15
N ARG A 124 10.54 33.62 -24.80
CA ARG A 124 10.02 35.00 -24.81
C ARG A 124 8.76 35.13 -25.66
N LEU A 125 8.60 34.28 -26.67
CA LEU A 125 7.42 34.22 -27.54
C LEU A 125 6.37 33.26 -26.99
N ALA A 126 6.81 32.15 -26.40
CA ALA A 126 5.95 31.15 -25.76
C ALA A 126 6.41 30.86 -24.31
N PRO A 127 6.08 31.73 -23.34
CA PRO A 127 6.48 31.56 -21.95
C PRO A 127 5.81 30.34 -21.29
N ILE A 128 6.57 29.58 -20.52
CA ILE A 128 6.02 28.46 -19.74
C ILE A 128 5.48 28.97 -18.41
N LYS A 129 4.26 28.54 -18.04
CA LYS A 129 3.64 28.82 -16.75
C LYS A 129 4.24 27.92 -15.69
N VAL A 130 4.85 28.52 -14.67
CA VAL A 130 5.54 27.80 -13.60
C VAL A 130 4.96 28.20 -12.25
N GLU A 131 4.74 27.20 -11.39
CA GLU A 131 4.28 27.38 -10.02
C GLU A 131 5.25 26.68 -9.06
N ILE A 132 5.80 27.45 -8.12
CA ILE A 132 6.63 26.87 -7.06
C ILE A 132 5.69 26.35 -5.97
N ILE A 133 5.74 25.06 -5.67
CA ILE A 133 4.93 24.43 -4.63
C ILE A 133 5.73 24.18 -3.34
N ARG A 134 7.07 24.16 -3.43
CA ARG A 134 7.96 24.00 -2.26
C ARG A 134 9.37 24.50 -2.61
N PHE A 135 10.08 25.08 -1.65
CA PHE A 135 11.47 25.52 -1.83
C PHE A 135 12.52 24.50 -1.36
N GLU A 136 12.20 23.70 -0.33
CA GLU A 136 13.14 22.75 0.26
C GLU A 136 12.49 21.38 0.55
N PRO A 137 12.73 20.36 -0.30
CA PRO A 137 13.39 20.45 -1.60
C PRO A 137 12.58 21.29 -2.59
N LEU A 138 13.26 21.87 -3.59
CA LEU A 138 12.61 22.66 -4.63
C LEU A 138 11.68 21.76 -5.45
N ALA A 139 10.38 22.03 -5.37
CA ALA A 139 9.35 21.35 -6.13
C ALA A 139 8.52 22.39 -6.89
N VAL A 140 8.33 22.12 -8.18
CA VAL A 140 7.79 23.07 -9.15
C VAL A 140 6.84 22.36 -10.09
N ILE A 141 5.68 22.96 -10.36
CA ILE A 141 4.70 22.48 -11.34
C ILE A 141 4.80 23.36 -12.59
N PHE A 142 4.97 22.71 -13.74
CA PHE A 142 4.84 23.37 -15.03
C PHE A 142 3.42 23.15 -15.55
N ARG A 143 2.66 24.22 -15.74
CA ARG A 143 1.26 24.13 -16.17
C ARG A 143 1.15 24.18 -17.69
N ASN A 144 0.35 23.26 -18.23
CA ASN A 144 -0.03 23.18 -19.65
C ASN A 144 1.18 23.12 -20.59
N VAL A 145 2.19 22.32 -20.23
CA VAL A 145 3.37 22.08 -21.08
C VAL A 145 3.07 21.07 -22.19
N ILE A 146 2.15 20.15 -21.93
CA ILE A 146 1.73 19.09 -22.84
C ILE A 146 0.24 19.30 -23.10
N TYR A 147 -0.18 19.20 -24.36
CA TYR A 147 -1.59 19.31 -24.75
C TYR A 147 -2.35 18.01 -24.44
N ASP A 148 -3.66 18.11 -24.21
CA ASP A 148 -4.50 16.95 -23.88
C ASP A 148 -4.44 15.86 -24.98
N GLU A 149 -4.36 16.27 -26.24
CA GLU A 149 -4.19 15.38 -27.41
C GLU A 149 -2.86 14.60 -27.35
N GLU A 150 -1.77 15.25 -26.92
CA GLU A 150 -0.47 14.61 -26.75
C GLU A 150 -0.48 13.64 -25.57
N ILE A 151 -1.20 13.99 -24.48
CA ILE A 151 -1.40 13.10 -23.33
C ILE A 151 -2.14 11.83 -23.77
N GLU A 152 -3.21 11.97 -24.57
CA GLU A 152 -3.97 10.83 -25.09
C GLU A 152 -3.09 9.91 -25.95
N ILE A 153 -2.27 10.48 -26.83
CA ILE A 153 -1.31 9.72 -27.64
C ILE A 153 -0.31 8.98 -26.73
N MET A 154 0.24 9.65 -25.71
CA MET A 154 1.16 9.02 -24.76
C MET A 154 0.50 7.87 -24.00
N GLN A 155 -0.75 8.05 -23.56
CA GLN A 155 -1.53 7.00 -22.89
C GLN A 155 -1.74 5.80 -23.82
N ASN A 156 -2.19 6.03 -25.07
CA ASN A 156 -2.44 4.97 -26.06
C ASN A 156 -1.20 4.13 -26.37
N ILE A 157 -0.01 4.75 -26.42
CA ILE A 157 1.25 4.05 -26.67
C ILE A 157 1.78 3.35 -25.40
N SER A 158 1.50 3.90 -24.22
CA SER A 158 2.03 3.41 -22.93
C SER A 158 1.20 2.29 -22.32
N LEU A 159 -0.13 2.36 -22.41
CA LEU A 159 -1.07 1.36 -21.87
C LEU A 159 -0.74 -0.08 -22.25
N PRO A 160 -0.48 -0.44 -23.53
CA PRO A 160 -0.17 -1.83 -23.90
C PRO A 160 1.19 -2.31 -23.38
N ARG A 161 2.05 -1.41 -22.91
CA ARG A 161 3.39 -1.72 -22.39
C ARG A 161 3.47 -1.59 -20.86
N LEU A 162 2.37 -1.21 -20.20
CA LEU A 162 2.35 -1.01 -18.76
C LEU A 162 2.48 -2.36 -18.05
N GLN A 163 3.49 -2.50 -17.20
CA GLN A 163 3.72 -3.67 -16.37
C GLN A 163 3.91 -3.24 -14.92
N ARG A 164 3.49 -4.09 -13.99
CA ARG A 164 3.68 -3.83 -12.56
C ARG A 164 5.17 -3.74 -12.27
N PHE A 165 5.57 -2.69 -11.56
CA PHE A 165 6.96 -2.57 -11.11
C PHE A 165 7.32 -3.73 -10.18
N ALA A 166 8.45 -4.36 -10.46
CA ALA A 166 8.95 -5.48 -9.69
C ALA A 166 10.41 -5.23 -9.30
N SER A 167 10.73 -5.43 -8.02
CA SER A 167 12.08 -5.34 -7.49
C SER A 167 12.65 -6.74 -7.29
N LEU A 168 13.89 -6.97 -7.73
CA LEU A 168 14.63 -8.17 -7.37
C LEU A 168 15.22 -7.97 -5.97
N ASP A 169 14.83 -8.81 -5.02
CA ASP A 169 15.50 -8.85 -3.73
C ASP A 169 16.87 -9.53 -3.89
N HIS A 170 17.94 -8.77 -3.61
CA HIS A 170 19.31 -9.25 -3.74
C HIS A 170 19.62 -10.44 -2.82
N PHE A 171 18.99 -10.52 -1.65
CA PHE A 171 19.28 -11.57 -0.67
C PHE A 171 18.53 -12.87 -0.98
N THR A 172 17.26 -12.77 -1.37
CA THR A 172 16.44 -13.96 -1.64
C THR A 172 16.46 -14.38 -3.11
N GLN A 173 17.00 -13.54 -4.01
CA GLN A 173 16.94 -13.69 -5.47
C GLN A 173 15.52 -13.86 -6.01
N LYS A 174 14.51 -13.42 -5.24
CA LYS A 174 13.10 -13.49 -5.64
C LYS A 174 12.63 -12.14 -6.16
N ILE A 175 11.78 -12.20 -7.17
CA ILE A 175 11.03 -11.04 -7.62
C ILE A 175 9.98 -10.72 -6.57
N THR A 176 10.02 -9.50 -6.05
CA THR A 176 9.09 -8.97 -5.07
C THR A 176 8.30 -7.85 -5.72
N PHE A 177 7.01 -7.81 -5.44
CA PHE A 177 6.13 -6.73 -5.85
C PHE A 177 5.85 -5.88 -4.62
N ASN A 178 5.98 -4.56 -4.76
CA ASN A 178 5.59 -3.67 -3.67
C ASN A 178 4.06 -3.61 -3.62
N GLU A 179 3.49 -4.00 -2.47
CA GLU A 179 2.04 -3.99 -2.24
C GLU A 179 1.49 -2.56 -2.15
N ASN A 180 2.33 -1.59 -1.80
CA ASN A 180 1.96 -0.18 -1.65
C ASN A 180 2.19 0.65 -2.92
N GLN A 181 2.79 0.09 -3.97
CA GLN A 181 2.94 0.76 -5.27
C GLN A 181 1.85 0.28 -6.22
N THR A 182 0.84 1.12 -6.42
CA THR A 182 -0.15 0.96 -7.48
C THR A 182 0.28 1.79 -8.68
N SER A 183 0.55 1.14 -9.82
CA SER A 183 0.70 1.84 -11.10
C SER A 183 -0.68 2.04 -11.71
N SER A 184 -1.38 3.10 -11.30
CA SER A 184 -2.56 3.60 -12.03
C SER A 184 -2.14 4.78 -12.89
N LEU A 185 -2.45 4.74 -14.18
CA LEU A 185 -2.51 5.96 -14.97
C LEU A 185 -3.66 6.79 -14.39
N PHE A 186 -3.32 7.92 -13.76
CA PHE A 186 -4.32 8.86 -13.29
C PHE A 186 -4.96 9.54 -14.50
N ASP A 187 -6.29 9.56 -14.55
CA ASP A 187 -7.00 10.45 -15.45
C ASP A 187 -6.72 11.89 -15.03
N PHE A 188 -5.92 12.59 -15.82
CA PHE A 188 -5.77 14.04 -15.69
C PHE A 188 -7.07 14.68 -16.23
N LYS A 189 -8.08 14.82 -15.36
CA LYS A 189 -9.27 15.65 -15.62
C LYS A 189 -9.10 17.04 -15.05
#